data_AF-A0A834VE83-F1
#
_entry.id   AF-A0A834VE83-F1
#
_cell.length_a   1.000
_cell.length_b   1.000
_cell.length_c   1.000
_cell.angle_alpha   90.00
_cell.angle_beta   90.00
_cell.angle_gamma   90.00
#
_symmetry.space_group_name_H-M   'P 1'
#
loop_
_entity.id
_entity.type
_entity.pdbx_description
1 polymer ?
#
loop_
_entity_poly.entity_id
_entity_poly.type
_entity_poly.pdbx_seq_one_letter_code
_entity_poly.pdbx_strand_id
1 'polypeptide(L)'
;MEREKLNGSTYDGTVHTSFGGVGRNIADSINRLGTDCLLITAVGHDLQGRMIAESISKKFRVKNPYDYNKITKIDKLSTIRESETEGVQFVSNQSTSSCLVLLDEQGDCRLIVGDLIVNQSIDRSLIMKYESEIVRAPIIIIDANLPMETLNLILKLAGEHKIPSK
;
A
#
# COMPACT_ATOMS: atom_id res chain seq x y z
N MET A 1 24.93 -16.13 -23.42
CA MET A 1 23.56 -16.30 -22.89
C MET A 1 22.65 -15.42 -23.72
N GLU A 2 21.61 -16.01 -24.33
CA GLU A 2 20.58 -15.18 -24.98
C GLU A 2 19.86 -14.39 -23.89
N ARG A 3 19.76 -13.07 -24.05
CA ARG A 3 18.94 -12.22 -23.17
C ARG A 3 17.48 -12.69 -23.25
N GLU A 4 16.72 -12.59 -22.15
CA GLU A 4 15.29 -12.87 -22.20
C GLU A 4 14.64 -12.02 -23.31
N LYS A 5 13.94 -12.70 -24.22
CA LYS A 5 13.29 -12.03 -25.35
C LYS A 5 11.85 -11.75 -24.96
N LEU A 6 11.41 -10.50 -25.09
CA LEU A 6 10.00 -10.09 -24.94
C LEU A 6 9.17 -10.56 -26.15
N ASN A 7 9.16 -11.87 -26.40
CA ASN A 7 8.55 -12.51 -27.57
C ASN A 7 7.31 -13.35 -27.22
N GLY A 8 6.83 -13.27 -25.98
CA GLY A 8 5.67 -14.04 -25.49
C GLY A 8 5.95 -15.51 -25.16
N SER A 9 7.22 -15.95 -25.14
CA SER A 9 7.58 -17.31 -24.71
C SER A 9 7.48 -17.46 -23.19
N THR A 10 7.28 -18.70 -22.72
CA THR A 10 7.35 -19.06 -21.31
C THR A 10 8.80 -19.39 -20.93
N TYR A 11 9.24 -18.95 -19.76
CA TYR A 11 10.56 -19.22 -19.21
C TYR A 11 10.43 -19.90 -17.85
N ASP A 12 11.36 -20.80 -17.53
CA ASP A 12 11.44 -21.39 -16.19
C ASP A 12 11.96 -20.35 -15.18
N GLY A 13 11.35 -20.29 -14.01
CA GLY A 13 11.72 -19.33 -12.98
C GLY A 13 10.90 -19.49 -11.70
N THR A 14 11.20 -18.64 -10.71
CA THR A 14 10.52 -18.60 -9.43
C THR A 14 9.66 -17.36 -9.30
N VAL A 15 8.47 -17.49 -8.72
CA VAL A 15 7.57 -16.36 -8.44
C VAL A 15 7.53 -16.12 -6.94
N HIS A 16 7.81 -14.89 -6.54
CA HIS A 16 7.71 -14.44 -5.15
C HIS A 16 6.72 -13.28 -5.05
N THR A 17 5.91 -13.28 -3.99
CA THR A 17 4.93 -12.23 -3.74
C THR A 17 5.20 -11.58 -2.39
N SER A 18 5.16 -10.25 -2.37
CA SER A 18 5.25 -9.44 -1.16
C SER A 18 4.24 -8.31 -1.25
N PHE A 19 3.85 -7.74 -0.11
CA PHE A 19 3.06 -6.51 -0.12
C PHE A 19 3.99 -5.33 -0.32
N GLY A 20 3.69 -4.50 -1.31
CA GLY A 20 4.43 -3.29 -1.63
C GLY A 20 3.63 -2.02 -1.40
N GLY A 21 3.94 -0.99 -2.19
CA GLY A 21 3.41 0.37 -2.06
C GLY A 21 4.34 1.25 -1.24
N VAL A 22 4.75 2.39 -1.79
CA VAL A 22 5.72 3.29 -1.15
C VAL A 22 5.16 3.79 0.19
N GLY A 23 3.94 4.34 0.19
CA GLY A 23 3.28 4.80 1.42
C GLY A 23 3.14 3.71 2.47
N ARG A 24 2.75 2.50 2.06
CA ARG A 24 2.64 1.32 2.95
C ARG A 24 3.99 0.94 3.55
N ASN A 25 5.05 0.86 2.74
CA ASN A 25 6.39 0.48 3.22
C ASN A 25 6.98 1.51 4.19
N ILE A 26 6.72 2.79 3.96
CA ILE A 26 7.10 3.86 4.89
C ILE A 26 6.33 3.71 6.20
N ALA A 27 5.00 3.54 6.14
CA ALA A 27 4.18 3.35 7.33
C ALA A 27 4.59 2.10 8.15
N ASP A 28 4.85 0.98 7.47
CA ASP A 28 5.37 -0.25 8.11
C ASP A 28 6.72 0.01 8.80
N SER A 29 7.62 0.73 8.15
CA SER A 29 8.93 1.07 8.72
C SER A 29 8.81 1.97 9.96
N ILE A 30 7.95 2.99 9.92
CA ILE A 30 7.68 3.88 11.06
C ILE A 30 7.12 3.08 12.25
N ASN A 31 6.15 2.20 11.99
CA ASN A 31 5.56 1.32 13.00
C ASN A 31 6.62 0.37 13.61
N ARG A 32 7.52 -0.18 12.79
CA ARG A 32 8.62 -1.05 13.25
C ARG A 32 9.66 -0.31 14.09
N LEU A 33 9.82 1.00 13.89
CA LEU A 33 10.66 1.86 14.72
C LEU A 33 9.99 2.27 16.05
N GLY A 34 8.76 1.84 16.30
CA GLY A 34 8.05 2.04 17.56
C GLY A 34 7.17 3.29 17.60
N THR A 35 6.97 3.96 16.47
CA THR A 35 6.11 5.14 16.35
C THR A 35 4.81 4.80 15.65
N ASP A 36 3.68 5.28 16.14
CA ASP A 36 2.40 5.06 15.47
C ASP A 36 2.30 5.89 14.19
N CYS A 37 1.86 5.25 13.10
CA CYS A 37 1.59 5.89 11.82
C CYS A 37 0.13 5.65 11.40
N LEU A 38 -0.54 6.69 10.91
CA LEU A 38 -1.81 6.55 10.19
C LEU A 38 -1.51 6.47 8.70
N LEU A 39 -1.82 5.33 8.08
CA LEU A 39 -1.78 5.18 6.63
C LEU A 39 -3.16 5.42 6.05
N ILE A 40 -3.31 6.46 5.24
CA ILE A 40 -4.53 6.70 4.44
C ILE A 40 -4.31 6.12 3.04
N THR A 41 -5.10 5.13 2.65
CA THR A 41 -4.92 4.40 1.37
C THR A 41 -6.22 3.79 0.86
N ALA A 42 -6.21 3.25 -0.36
CA ALA A 42 -7.32 2.58 -0.99
C ALA A 42 -6.91 1.19 -1.49
N VAL A 43 -7.82 0.21 -1.36
CA VAL A 43 -7.65 -1.17 -1.82
C VAL A 43 -8.96 -1.69 -2.43
N GLY A 44 -8.88 -2.76 -3.24
CA GLY A 44 -10.06 -3.43 -3.76
C GLY A 44 -10.70 -4.39 -2.74
N HIS A 45 -11.92 -4.84 -3.02
CA HIS A 45 -12.60 -5.89 -2.22
C HIS A 45 -12.10 -7.31 -2.53
N ASP A 46 -10.81 -7.47 -2.81
CA ASP A 46 -10.16 -8.74 -3.12
C ASP A 46 -9.34 -9.28 -1.94
N LEU A 47 -8.72 -10.45 -2.14
CA LEU A 47 -7.90 -11.09 -1.12
C LEU A 47 -6.69 -10.20 -0.76
N GLN A 48 -6.07 -9.58 -1.76
CA GLN A 48 -4.89 -8.74 -1.59
C GLN A 48 -5.21 -7.52 -0.74
N GLY A 49 -6.35 -6.87 -0.97
CA GLY A 49 -6.80 -5.71 -0.20
C GLY A 49 -7.02 -6.05 1.26
N ARG A 50 -7.66 -7.18 1.54
CA ARG A 50 -7.82 -7.69 2.91
C ARG A 50 -6.47 -7.96 3.59
N MET A 51 -5.53 -8.58 2.87
CA MET A 51 -4.20 -8.87 3.41
C MET A 51 -3.38 -7.60 3.67
N ILE A 52 -3.46 -6.58 2.80
CA ILE A 52 -2.81 -5.28 3.03
C ILE A 52 -3.41 -4.61 4.26
N ALA A 53 -4.75 -4.57 4.36
CA ALA A 53 -5.44 -3.94 5.48
C ALA A 53 -5.14 -4.64 6.82
N GLU A 54 -4.98 -5.96 6.82
CA GLU A 54 -4.48 -6.72 7.98
C GLU A 54 -3.04 -6.33 8.34
N SER A 55 -2.15 -6.25 7.35
CA SER A 55 -0.72 -5.98 7.56
C SER A 55 -0.45 -4.64 8.24
N ILE A 56 -1.37 -3.69 8.13
CA ILE A 56 -1.28 -2.34 8.71
C ILE A 56 -2.21 -2.14 9.91
N SER A 57 -3.03 -3.14 10.28
CA SER A 57 -3.94 -3.02 11.42
C SER A 57 -3.17 -3.03 12.74
N LYS A 58 -3.37 -1.99 13.56
CA LYS A 58 -2.76 -1.83 14.89
C LYS A 58 -3.02 -3.02 15.83
N LYS A 59 -4.11 -3.77 15.63
CA LYS A 59 -4.46 -4.97 16.42
C LYS A 59 -3.52 -6.15 16.17
N PHE A 60 -2.93 -6.21 14.98
CA PHE A 60 -2.03 -7.29 14.56
C PHE A 60 -0.59 -6.75 14.52
N ARG A 61 -0.06 -6.34 15.69
CA ARG A 61 1.39 -6.25 15.90
C ARG A 61 2.00 -7.65 15.75
N VAL A 62 2.15 -8.12 14.52
CA VAL A 62 2.87 -9.36 14.24
C VAL A 62 4.33 -9.07 14.58
N LYS A 63 4.85 -9.70 15.63
CA LYS A 63 6.27 -9.60 16.03
C LYS A 63 7.25 -9.96 14.90
N ASN A 64 6.75 -10.54 13.80
CA ASN A 64 7.47 -10.78 12.56
C ASN A 64 6.50 -10.87 11.34
N PRO A 65 6.37 -9.83 10.50
CA PRO A 65 5.45 -9.82 9.35
C PRO A 65 5.88 -10.72 8.17
N TYR A 66 7.04 -11.38 8.26
CA TYR A 66 7.53 -12.33 7.26
C TYR A 66 7.35 -13.80 7.65
N ASP A 67 6.65 -14.08 8.76
CA ASP A 67 6.18 -15.44 9.07
C ASP A 67 4.97 -15.76 8.19
N TYR A 68 5.25 -16.04 6.91
CA TYR A 68 4.25 -16.44 5.91
C TYR A 68 3.41 -17.64 6.37
N ASN A 69 3.92 -18.47 7.30
CA ASN A 69 3.20 -19.61 7.87
C ASN A 69 2.13 -19.23 8.90
N LYS A 70 2.10 -17.98 9.39
CA LYS A 70 1.00 -17.45 10.20
C LYS A 70 -0.07 -16.74 9.37
N ILE A 71 0.32 -16.11 8.26
CA ILE A 71 -0.60 -15.45 7.32
C ILE A 71 -1.39 -16.51 6.53
N THR A 72 -0.81 -17.70 6.28
CA THR A 72 -1.46 -18.82 5.57
C THR A 72 -2.48 -19.61 6.38
N LYS A 73 -2.82 -19.21 7.62
CA LYS A 73 -4.12 -19.63 8.19
C LYS A 73 -5.22 -18.85 7.49
N ILE A 74 -5.50 -19.25 6.26
CA ILE A 74 -6.52 -18.70 5.36
C ILE A 74 -7.90 -18.70 6.04
N ASP A 75 -8.12 -19.58 7.03
CA ASP A 75 -9.33 -19.63 7.85
C ASP A 75 -9.51 -18.43 8.82
N LYS A 76 -8.50 -17.57 9.01
CA LYS A 76 -8.61 -16.36 9.85
C LYS A 76 -8.65 -15.03 9.08
N LEU A 77 -8.30 -15.02 7.79
CA LEU A 77 -8.37 -13.85 6.91
C LEU A 77 -9.81 -13.30 6.76
N SER A 78 -10.81 -14.06 7.20
CA SER A 78 -12.23 -13.69 7.27
C SER A 78 -12.61 -12.81 8.47
N THR A 79 -11.69 -12.47 9.37
CA THR A 79 -12.05 -11.90 10.69
C THR A 79 -11.98 -10.38 10.76
N ILE A 80 -11.24 -9.71 9.87
CA ILE A 80 -11.06 -8.25 9.94
C ILE A 80 -12.22 -7.56 9.24
N ARG A 81 -12.99 -6.81 10.03
CA ARG A 81 -14.04 -5.94 9.49
C ARG A 81 -13.41 -4.64 9.01
N GLU A 82 -13.98 -4.01 7.98
CA GLU A 82 -13.54 -2.68 7.50
C GLU A 82 -13.48 -1.63 8.63
N SER A 83 -14.30 -1.79 9.68
CA SER A 83 -14.27 -0.97 10.89
C SER A 83 -12.98 -1.08 11.71
N GLU A 84 -12.12 -2.05 11.43
CA GLU A 84 -10.89 -2.36 12.17
C GLU A 84 -9.61 -1.94 11.41
N THR A 85 -9.77 -1.36 10.22
CA THR A 85 -8.68 -0.92 9.32
C THR A 85 -8.77 0.58 9.11
N GLU A 86 -8.39 1.33 10.15
CA GLU A 86 -8.37 2.79 10.15
C GLU A 86 -7.50 3.32 8.99
N GLY A 87 -8.04 4.26 8.19
CA GLY A 87 -7.33 4.86 7.06
C GLY A 87 -7.43 4.09 5.74
N VAL A 88 -7.98 2.87 5.74
CA VAL A 88 -8.12 2.05 4.52
C VAL A 88 -9.52 2.18 3.94
N GLN A 89 -9.62 2.67 2.70
CA GLN A 89 -10.86 2.64 1.92
C GLN A 89 -10.90 1.38 1.06
N PHE A 90 -11.97 0.61 1.18
CA PHE A 90 -12.26 -0.45 0.21
C PHE A 90 -13.10 0.12 -0.94
N VAL A 91 -12.70 -0.19 -2.17
CA VAL A 91 -13.28 0.37 -3.40
C VAL A 91 -13.96 -0.74 -4.19
N SER A 92 -15.28 -0.60 -4.39
CA SER A 92 -16.06 -1.50 -5.24
C SER A 92 -15.60 -1.45 -6.70
N ASN A 93 -15.65 -2.61 -7.36
CA ASN A 93 -15.34 -2.77 -8.79
C ASN A 93 -13.91 -2.37 -9.20
N GLN A 94 -12.97 -2.32 -8.26
CA GLN A 94 -11.55 -2.16 -8.55
C GLN A 94 -10.74 -3.24 -7.85
N SER A 95 -9.65 -3.63 -8.49
CA SER A 95 -8.64 -4.52 -7.92
C SER A 95 -7.69 -3.72 -7.04
N THR A 96 -7.18 -4.34 -5.99
CA THR A 96 -6.06 -3.83 -5.20
C THR A 96 -4.84 -3.66 -6.10
N SER A 97 -4.07 -2.59 -5.88
CA SER A 97 -2.86 -2.33 -6.66
C SER A 97 -1.90 -3.51 -6.65
N SER A 98 -1.40 -3.85 -7.84
CA SER A 98 -0.43 -4.92 -8.03
C SER A 98 0.72 -4.47 -8.93
N CYS A 99 1.90 -5.00 -8.67
CA CYS A 99 3.10 -4.70 -9.42
C CYS A 99 3.82 -6.01 -9.74
N LEU A 100 3.95 -6.32 -11.02
CA LEU A 100 4.73 -7.46 -11.50
C LEU A 100 6.12 -6.96 -11.88
N VAL A 101 7.14 -7.49 -11.21
CA VAL A 101 8.54 -7.20 -11.50
C VAL A 101 9.17 -8.46 -12.07
N LEU A 102 9.66 -8.38 -13.32
CA LEU A 102 10.44 -9.43 -13.94
C LEU A 102 11.93 -9.10 -13.75
N LEU A 103 12.64 -10.02 -13.10
CA LEU A 103 14.09 -9.94 -12.92
C LEU A 103 14.76 -10.95 -13.86
N ASP A 104 15.95 -10.62 -14.33
CA ASP A 104 16.81 -11.59 -15.02
C ASP A 104 17.61 -12.45 -14.05
N GLU A 105 18.38 -13.40 -14.59
CA GLU A 105 19.25 -14.30 -13.81
C GLU A 105 20.35 -13.56 -13.02
N GLN A 106 20.69 -12.31 -13.37
CA GLN A 106 21.64 -11.48 -12.62
C GLN A 106 20.95 -10.70 -11.48
N GLY A 107 19.61 -10.74 -11.43
CA GLY A 107 18.80 -9.96 -10.49
C GLY A 107 18.46 -8.56 -11.00
N ASP A 108 18.80 -8.22 -12.24
CA ASP A 108 18.48 -6.92 -12.82
C ASP A 108 17.02 -6.87 -13.26
N CYS A 109 16.37 -5.73 -13.01
CA CYS A 109 14.98 -5.52 -13.39
C CYS A 109 14.83 -5.36 -14.90
N ARG A 110 14.09 -6.29 -15.53
CA ARG A 110 13.78 -6.28 -16.97
C ARG A 110 12.51 -5.54 -17.31
N LEU A 111 11.45 -5.77 -16.52
CA LEU A 111 10.13 -5.22 -16.79
C LEU A 111 9.38 -5.00 -15.47
N ILE A 112 8.66 -3.88 -15.40
CA ILE A 112 7.70 -3.61 -14.34
C ILE A 112 6.35 -3.34 -14.98
N VAL A 113 5.32 -4.08 -14.56
CA VAL A 113 3.93 -3.83 -14.95
C VAL A 113 3.14 -3.51 -13.69
N GLY A 114 2.61 -2.30 -13.59
CA GLY A 114 1.80 -1.85 -12.47
C GLY A 114 0.34 -1.67 -12.85
N ASP A 115 -0.56 -2.32 -12.12
CA ASP A 115 -1.97 -1.92 -12.04
C ASP A 115 -2.17 -1.12 -10.76
N LEU A 116 -2.28 0.20 -10.90
CA LEU A 116 -2.32 1.16 -9.80
C LEU A 116 -3.63 1.97 -9.80
N ILE A 117 -4.65 1.54 -10.53
CA ILE A 117 -5.85 2.34 -10.79
C ILE A 117 -6.60 2.68 -9.50
N VAL A 118 -6.66 1.76 -8.53
CA VAL A 118 -7.34 1.99 -7.25
C VAL A 118 -6.78 3.16 -6.44
N ASN A 119 -5.50 3.52 -6.63
CA ASN A 119 -4.92 4.71 -6.00
C ASN A 119 -5.61 6.01 -6.46
N GLN A 120 -6.23 6.01 -7.63
CA GLN A 120 -7.01 7.14 -8.14
C GLN A 120 -8.32 7.36 -7.35
N SER A 121 -8.72 6.40 -6.52
CA SER A 121 -9.87 6.53 -5.61
C SER A 121 -9.53 7.20 -4.28
N ILE A 122 -8.25 7.50 -4.03
CA ILE A 122 -7.83 8.32 -2.89
C ILE A 122 -8.16 9.78 -3.23
N ASP A 123 -9.39 10.16 -2.91
CA ASP A 123 -9.99 11.44 -3.31
C ASP A 123 -10.12 12.42 -2.14
N ARG A 124 -10.69 13.60 -2.43
CA ARG A 124 -11.01 14.61 -1.41
C ARG A 124 -11.86 14.04 -0.28
N SER A 125 -12.84 13.20 -0.57
CA SER A 125 -13.76 12.67 0.44
C SER A 125 -13.00 11.84 1.47
N LEU A 126 -12.10 10.96 0.99
CA LEU A 126 -11.24 10.17 1.87
C LEU A 126 -10.30 11.05 2.70
N ILE A 127 -9.64 12.04 2.09
CA ILE A 127 -8.73 12.93 2.82
C ILE A 127 -9.48 13.75 3.89
N MET A 128 -10.62 14.34 3.54
CA MET A 128 -11.38 15.17 4.47
C MET A 128 -11.99 14.36 5.62
N LYS A 129 -12.26 13.06 5.43
CA LYS A 129 -12.68 12.16 6.51
C LYS A 129 -11.66 12.11 7.66
N TYR A 130 -10.38 12.31 7.36
CA TYR A 130 -9.27 12.28 8.32
C TYR A 130 -8.61 13.66 8.51
N GLU A 131 -9.32 14.75 8.20
CA GLU A 131 -8.78 16.11 8.31
C GLU A 131 -8.23 16.42 9.71
N SER A 132 -8.95 16.01 10.77
CA SER A 132 -8.53 16.25 12.15
C SER A 132 -7.22 15.53 12.51
N GLU A 133 -7.02 14.32 12.00
CA GLU A 133 -5.78 13.55 12.17
C GLU A 133 -4.64 14.17 11.37
N ILE A 134 -4.90 14.55 10.11
CA ILE A 134 -3.93 15.20 9.23
C ILE A 134 -3.43 16.50 9.86
N VAL A 135 -4.34 17.36 10.33
CA VAL A 135 -4.00 18.69 10.89
C VAL A 135 -3.20 18.58 12.20
N ARG A 136 -3.38 17.49 12.95
CA ARG A 136 -2.62 17.23 14.19
C ARG A 136 -1.33 16.46 13.96
N ALA A 137 -1.08 15.97 12.74
CA ALA A 137 0.08 15.17 12.45
C ALA A 137 1.37 16.01 12.60
N PRO A 138 2.44 15.46 13.20
CA PRO A 138 3.72 16.17 13.30
C PRO A 138 4.46 16.23 11.95
N ILE A 139 4.15 15.31 11.03
CA ILE A 139 4.68 15.25 9.67
C ILE A 139 3.70 14.51 8.78
N ILE A 140 3.63 14.92 7.51
CA ILE A 140 2.85 14.24 6.47
C ILE A 140 3.85 13.69 5.43
N ILE A 141 3.69 12.43 5.05
CA ILE A 141 4.45 11.80 3.97
C ILE A 141 3.47 11.43 2.86
N ILE A 142 3.78 11.82 1.64
CA ILE A 142 2.88 11.73 0.50
C ILE A 142 3.55 10.89 -0.60
N ASP A 143 2.81 9.93 -1.14
CA ASP A 143 3.24 9.19 -2.34
C ASP A 143 2.84 9.98 -3.61
N ALA A 144 3.70 10.01 -4.62
CA ALA A 144 3.43 10.65 -5.90
C ALA A 144 2.45 9.86 -6.79
N ASN A 145 1.97 8.69 -6.34
CA ASN A 145 0.97 7.87 -7.04
C ASN A 145 -0.49 8.32 -6.82
N LEU A 146 -0.73 9.46 -6.17
CA LEU A 146 -2.07 10.01 -5.91
C LEU A 146 -2.56 10.91 -7.05
N PRO A 147 -3.89 11.10 -7.21
CA PRO A 147 -4.43 12.15 -8.08
C PRO A 147 -3.85 13.53 -7.75
N MET A 148 -3.58 14.35 -8.78
CA MET A 148 -2.99 15.68 -8.60
C MET A 148 -3.85 16.59 -7.73
N GLU A 149 -5.18 16.48 -7.83
CA GLU A 149 -6.14 17.22 -7.02
C GLU A 149 -6.02 16.84 -5.54
N THR A 150 -5.80 15.56 -5.26
CA THR A 150 -5.58 15.04 -3.91
C THR A 150 -4.24 15.51 -3.36
N LEU A 151 -3.16 15.45 -4.16
CA LEU A 151 -1.85 15.99 -3.78
C LEU A 151 -1.94 17.48 -3.40
N ASN A 152 -2.57 18.29 -4.26
CA ASN A 152 -2.74 19.71 -4.04
C ASN A 152 -3.56 20.01 -2.77
N LEU A 153 -4.60 19.23 -2.49
CA LEU A 153 -5.39 19.34 -1.27
C LEU A 153 -4.53 19.08 -0.02
N ILE A 154 -3.78 17.98 -0.01
CA ILE A 154 -2.94 17.60 1.13
C ILE A 154 -1.86 18.66 1.37
N LEU A 155 -1.19 19.11 0.29
CA LEU A 155 -0.16 20.15 0.39
C LEU A 155 -0.73 21.49 0.88
N LYS A 156 -1.94 21.85 0.45
CA LYS A 156 -2.64 23.04 0.96
C LYS A 156 -2.93 22.94 2.45
N LEU A 157 -3.53 21.82 2.90
CA LEU A 157 -3.79 21.57 4.32
C LEU A 157 -2.50 21.63 5.14
N ALA A 158 -1.42 20.98 4.67
CA ALA A 158 -0.13 21.02 5.32
C ALA A 158 0.43 22.45 5.43
N GLY A 159 0.33 23.24 4.36
CA GLY A 159 0.78 24.64 4.33
C GLY A 159 -0.01 25.55 5.26
N GLU A 160 -1.34 25.46 5.25
CA GLU A 160 -2.23 26.28 6.10
C GLU A 160 -2.00 26.02 7.59
N HIS A 161 -1.69 24.77 7.95
CA HIS A 161 -1.44 24.35 9.33
C HIS A 161 0.03 24.28 9.72
N LYS A 162 0.96 24.67 8.82
CA LYS A 162 2.42 24.66 9.01
C LYS A 162 2.98 23.28 9.40
N ILE A 163 2.47 22.24 8.76
CA ILE A 163 2.88 20.86 8.96
C ILE A 163 3.96 20.52 7.93
N PRO A 164 5.13 20.00 8.34
CA PRO A 164 6.12 19.51 7.39
C PRO A 164 5.52 18.40 6.50
N SER A 165 5.66 18.55 5.19
CA SER A 165 5.21 17.55 4.20
C SER A 165 6.34 17.17 3.25
N LYS A 166 6.41 15.90 2.86
CA LYS A 166 7.41 15.37 1.92
C LYS A 166 6.83 14.33 0.98
#